data_AF-A0A5M3MGU4-F1
#
_entry.id   AF-A0A5M3MGU4-F1
#
_cell.length_a   1.000
_cell.length_b   1.000
_cell.length_c   1.000
_cell.angle_alpha   90.00
_cell.angle_beta   90.00
_cell.angle_gamma   90.00
#
_symmetry.space_group_name_H-M   'P 1'
#
loop_
_entity.id
_entity.type
_entity.pdbx_description
1 polymer ?
#
loop_
_entity_poly.entity_id
_entity_poly.type
_entity_poly.pdbx_seq_one_letter_code
_entity_poly.pdbx_strand_id
1 'polypeptide(L)'
;MARLTLWPQLTTLAGLLLAFTALLHNVPTAHAIKFSLPPQRSPQPKCIWNAAHPHALVIVTANVGSGGGQRVDVEIIDSSPERNVYLSKRDISGETRLAVTAHGEGEVGVCMKNTLSTDISALHAKNMTRVIDLEVDIGADAVDYNAIANQESLSGLETEMRKLEGIVKEITDELEYLKKREERFSGTNESTNQRVQSFAWFSIISLACLGVWQVFHLRAFFKRKYLID
;
A
#
# COMPACT_ATOMS: atom_id res chain seq x y z
N MET A 1 -14.54 -8.09 57.69
CA MET A 1 -15.28 -7.82 56.43
C MET A 1 -14.30 -7.17 55.47
N ALA A 2 -13.55 -7.96 54.70
CA ALA A 2 -12.50 -7.49 53.80
C ALA A 2 -12.74 -8.09 52.41
N ARG A 3 -13.53 -7.39 51.60
CA ARG A 3 -13.65 -7.60 50.16
C ARG A 3 -13.79 -6.22 49.53
N LEU A 4 -13.20 -6.08 48.33
CA LEU A 4 -13.36 -4.97 47.36
C LEU A 4 -12.24 -3.92 47.30
N THR A 5 -11.01 -4.35 47.01
CA THR A 5 -9.97 -3.47 46.41
C THR A 5 -9.22 -4.11 45.23
N LEU A 6 -9.65 -5.26 44.72
CA LEU A 6 -8.93 -6.01 43.67
C LEU A 6 -9.38 -5.71 42.22
N TRP A 7 -10.40 -4.87 42.02
CA TRP A 7 -10.96 -4.56 40.69
C TRP A 7 -10.16 -3.55 39.83
N PRO A 8 -9.39 -2.57 40.34
CA PRO A 8 -8.73 -1.57 39.49
C PRO A 8 -7.43 -2.07 38.82
N GLN A 9 -6.84 -3.17 39.30
CA GLN A 9 -5.64 -3.76 38.69
C GLN A 9 -5.95 -4.66 37.49
N LEU A 10 -7.16 -5.24 37.42
CA LEU A 10 -7.55 -6.13 36.32
C LEU A 10 -7.94 -5.34 35.05
N THR A 11 -8.51 -4.15 35.22
CA THR A 11 -8.92 -3.27 34.10
C THR A 11 -7.74 -2.59 33.41
N THR A 12 -6.67 -2.28 34.16
CA THR A 12 -5.43 -1.69 33.62
C THR A 12 -4.62 -2.70 32.82
N LEU A 13 -4.54 -3.96 33.28
CA LEU A 13 -3.94 -5.06 32.52
C LEU A 13 -4.72 -5.35 31.22
N ALA A 14 -6.06 -5.34 31.26
CA ALA A 14 -6.89 -5.53 30.08
C ALA A 14 -6.71 -4.40 29.04
N GLY A 15 -6.58 -3.15 29.50
CA GLY A 15 -6.29 -2.00 28.64
C GLY A 15 -4.92 -2.06 27.97
N LEU A 16 -3.88 -2.48 28.70
CA LEU A 16 -2.53 -2.71 28.16
C LEU A 16 -2.51 -3.85 27.14
N LEU A 17 -3.24 -4.94 27.40
CA LEU A 17 -3.36 -6.07 26.47
C LEU A 17 -4.09 -5.68 25.17
N LEU A 18 -5.14 -4.87 25.26
CA LEU A 18 -5.86 -4.31 24.10
C LEU A 18 -5.01 -3.31 23.30
N ALA A 19 -4.19 -2.50 23.97
CA ALA A 19 -3.25 -1.61 23.30
C ALA A 19 -2.13 -2.38 22.57
N PHE A 20 -1.65 -3.48 23.18
CA PHE A 20 -0.62 -4.34 22.59
C PHE A 20 -1.15 -5.13 21.38
N THR A 21 -2.40 -5.61 21.42
CA THR A 21 -3.03 -6.26 20.26
C THR A 21 -3.34 -5.26 19.14
N ALA A 22 -3.67 -4.01 19.45
CA ALA A 22 -3.85 -2.96 18.44
C ALA A 22 -2.52 -2.58 17.74
N LEU A 23 -1.39 -2.62 18.46
CA LEU A 23 -0.05 -2.38 17.89
C LEU A 23 0.40 -3.50 16.95
N LEU A 24 0.01 -4.76 17.19
CA LEU A 24 0.33 -5.91 16.33
C LEU A 24 -0.46 -5.94 15.01
N HIS A 25 -1.51 -5.12 14.84
CA HIS A 25 -2.31 -5.07 13.61
C HIS A 25 -1.74 -4.15 12.51
N ASN A 26 -0.61 -3.47 12.75
CA ASN A 26 0.04 -2.58 11.78
C ASN A 26 1.30 -3.18 11.16
N VAL A 27 1.34 -4.50 10.95
CA VAL A 27 2.41 -5.12 10.17
C VAL A 27 2.11 -4.92 8.68
N PRO A 28 2.93 -4.17 7.92
CA PRO A 28 2.76 -4.09 6.47
C PRO A 28 2.96 -5.47 5.87
N THR A 29 1.99 -5.92 5.08
CA THR A 29 2.09 -7.17 4.34
C THR A 29 3.06 -6.95 3.18
N ALA A 30 4.20 -7.64 3.20
CA ALA A 30 5.06 -7.74 2.03
C ALA A 30 4.29 -8.44 0.90
N HIS A 31 4.17 -7.79 -0.25
CA HIS A 31 3.53 -8.36 -1.44
C HIS A 31 4.59 -9.11 -2.24
N ALA A 32 4.75 -10.40 -1.97
CA ALA A 32 5.50 -11.31 -2.84
C ALA A 32 4.50 -12.18 -3.62
N ILE A 33 4.64 -12.23 -4.95
CA ILE A 33 3.75 -13.01 -5.81
C ILE A 33 4.37 -14.39 -6.03
N LYS A 34 3.99 -15.34 -5.17
CA LYS A 34 4.43 -16.74 -5.26
C LYS A 34 3.28 -17.65 -5.63
N PHE A 35 3.44 -18.39 -6.72
CA PHE A 35 2.40 -19.31 -7.19
C PHE A 35 2.99 -20.54 -7.89
N SER A 36 2.18 -21.58 -8.02
CA SER A 36 2.52 -22.80 -8.75
C SER A 36 1.86 -22.83 -10.12
N LEU A 37 2.67 -23.09 -11.15
CA LEU A 37 2.25 -23.14 -12.55
C LEU A 37 2.31 -24.60 -13.04
N PRO A 38 1.17 -25.26 -13.34
CA PRO A 38 1.16 -26.63 -13.85
C PRO A 38 1.68 -26.70 -15.30
N PRO A 39 2.38 -27.78 -15.69
CA PRO A 39 2.91 -27.93 -17.04
C PRO A 39 1.84 -28.45 -18.01
N GLN A 40 1.83 -27.91 -19.23
CA GLN A 40 0.95 -28.35 -20.31
C GLN A 40 1.72 -28.46 -21.63
N ARG A 41 1.27 -29.32 -22.56
CA ARG A 41 1.87 -29.41 -23.91
C ARG A 41 1.60 -28.16 -24.76
N SER A 42 0.45 -27.52 -24.53
CA SER A 42 0.07 -26.24 -25.13
C SER A 42 -0.41 -25.30 -24.02
N PRO A 43 0.52 -24.69 -23.26
CA PRO A 43 0.16 -23.90 -22.10
C PRO A 43 -0.48 -22.57 -22.50
N GLN A 44 -1.56 -22.23 -21.81
CA GLN A 44 -2.09 -20.87 -21.80
C GLN A 44 -1.18 -19.97 -20.96
N PRO A 45 -0.83 -18.75 -21.42
CA PRO A 45 -0.06 -17.82 -20.62
C PRO A 45 -0.81 -17.40 -19.36
N LYS A 46 -0.13 -17.44 -18.22
CA LYS A 46 -0.60 -16.77 -16.99
C LYS A 46 0.08 -15.42 -16.90
N CYS A 47 -0.68 -14.35 -17.05
CA CYS A 47 -0.18 -12.97 -17.03
C CYS A 47 -0.54 -12.26 -15.73
N ILE A 48 0.42 -11.52 -15.19
CA ILE A 48 0.24 -10.57 -14.08
C ILE A 48 0.38 -9.16 -14.67
N TRP A 49 -0.59 -8.30 -14.41
CA TRP A 49 -0.66 -6.96 -14.99
C TRP A 49 -0.44 -5.91 -13.92
N ASN A 50 0.42 -4.94 -14.22
CA ASN A 50 0.73 -3.82 -13.35
C ASN A 50 0.67 -2.52 -14.16
N ALA A 51 0.13 -1.46 -13.54
CA ALA A 51 0.08 -0.15 -14.17
C ALA A 51 1.49 0.45 -14.31
N ALA A 52 1.81 0.99 -15.47
CA ALA A 52 3.08 1.65 -15.76
C ALA A 52 2.85 3.00 -16.45
N HIS A 53 3.64 3.99 -16.06
CA HIS A 53 3.66 5.28 -16.74
C HIS A 53 4.51 5.22 -18.02
N PRO A 54 4.28 6.12 -18.99
CA PRO A 54 5.13 6.23 -20.17
C PRO A 54 6.59 6.42 -19.77
N HIS A 55 7.50 5.71 -20.42
CA HIS A 55 8.95 5.76 -20.19
C HIS A 55 9.39 5.28 -18.80
N ALA A 56 8.51 4.65 -18.02
CA ALA A 56 8.89 4.04 -16.76
C ALA A 56 9.79 2.81 -17.00
N LEU A 57 10.85 2.67 -16.19
CA LEU A 57 11.65 1.46 -16.14
C LEU A 57 10.88 0.37 -15.38
N VAL A 58 10.79 -0.81 -15.97
CA VAL A 58 10.15 -1.99 -15.36
C VAL A 58 11.21 -3.07 -15.21
N ILE A 59 11.47 -3.49 -13.97
CA ILE A 59 12.33 -4.62 -13.66
C ILE A 59 11.47 -5.77 -13.18
N VAL A 60 11.67 -6.93 -13.81
CA VAL A 60 10.98 -8.17 -13.49
C VAL A 60 12.01 -9.16 -12.99
N THR A 61 11.88 -9.57 -11.74
CA THR A 61 12.69 -10.63 -11.14
C THR A 61 11.83 -11.88 -11.02
N ALA A 62 12.14 -12.89 -11.83
CA ALA A 62 11.46 -14.18 -11.80
C ALA A 62 12.41 -15.24 -11.23
N ASN A 63 12.06 -15.80 -10.06
CA ASN A 63 12.75 -16.94 -9.48
C ASN A 63 11.95 -18.21 -9.74
N VAL A 64 12.46 -19.03 -10.65
CA VAL A 64 11.80 -20.26 -11.07
C VAL A 64 12.47 -21.46 -10.44
N GLY A 65 11.71 -22.17 -9.60
CA GLY A 65 12.17 -23.42 -8.98
C GLY A 65 12.58 -24.48 -10.00
N SER A 66 13.40 -25.44 -9.59
CA SER A 66 13.81 -26.55 -10.45
C SER A 66 12.63 -27.46 -10.80
N GLY A 67 12.58 -27.92 -12.05
CA GLY A 67 11.54 -28.84 -12.52
C GLY A 67 12.00 -29.62 -13.75
N GLY A 68 12.21 -30.92 -13.59
CA GLY A 68 12.69 -31.79 -14.68
C GLY A 68 11.67 -31.95 -15.81
N GLY A 69 12.14 -31.78 -17.05
CA GLY A 69 11.33 -31.92 -18.27
C GLY A 69 10.19 -30.91 -18.40
N GLN A 70 10.29 -29.79 -17.69
CA GLN A 70 9.41 -28.64 -17.80
C GLN A 70 10.23 -27.43 -18.20
N ARG A 71 9.66 -26.55 -19.01
CA ARG A 71 10.32 -25.35 -19.51
C ARG A 71 9.39 -24.16 -19.34
N VAL A 72 9.85 -23.18 -18.56
CA VAL A 72 9.09 -21.96 -18.28
C VAL A 72 9.62 -20.82 -19.14
N ASP A 73 8.72 -20.17 -19.85
CA ASP A 73 9.00 -18.98 -20.65
C ASP A 73 8.36 -17.77 -20.01
N VAL A 74 9.06 -16.63 -20.06
CA VAL A 74 8.57 -15.32 -19.62
C VAL A 74 8.52 -14.37 -20.80
N GLU A 75 7.41 -13.65 -20.90
CA GLU A 75 7.14 -12.69 -21.95
C GLU A 75 6.54 -11.43 -21.32
N ILE A 76 7.16 -10.27 -21.56
CA ILE A 76 6.70 -8.98 -21.07
C ILE A 76 5.99 -8.29 -22.23
N ILE A 77 4.72 -7.95 -22.01
CA ILE A 77 3.82 -7.42 -23.03
C ILE A 77 3.12 -6.15 -22.57
N ASP A 78 2.59 -5.40 -23.52
CA ASP A 78 1.74 -4.24 -23.29
C ASP A 78 0.24 -4.61 -23.37
N SER A 79 -0.61 -3.82 -22.72
CA SER A 79 -2.08 -3.84 -22.80
C SER A 79 -2.66 -3.09 -24.02
N SER A 80 -1.80 -2.41 -24.79
CA SER A 80 -2.14 -1.76 -26.05
C SER A 80 -2.88 -2.69 -27.02
N PRO A 81 -3.74 -2.17 -27.92
CA PRO A 81 -4.52 -2.99 -28.85
C PRO A 81 -3.64 -3.83 -29.81
N GLU A 82 -2.40 -3.40 -30.06
CA GLU A 82 -1.42 -4.13 -30.87
C GLU A 82 -0.65 -5.19 -30.08
N ARG A 83 -0.74 -5.16 -28.74
CA ARG A 83 -0.13 -6.10 -27.78
C ARG A 83 1.36 -6.31 -28.06
N ASN A 84 2.10 -5.20 -28.02
CA ASN A 84 3.53 -5.20 -28.24
C ASN A 84 4.27 -6.05 -27.20
N VAL A 85 5.26 -6.83 -27.66
CA VAL A 85 6.11 -7.67 -26.81
C VAL A 85 7.43 -6.93 -26.60
N TYR A 86 7.69 -6.50 -25.37
CA TYR A 86 8.93 -5.79 -25.03
C TYR A 86 10.12 -6.74 -24.92
N LEU A 87 9.93 -7.89 -24.28
CA LEU A 87 10.98 -8.87 -24.07
C LEU A 87 10.39 -10.26 -23.97
N SER A 88 11.06 -11.24 -24.57
CA SER A 88 10.73 -12.65 -24.43
C SER A 88 11.98 -13.44 -24.06
N LYS A 89 11.97 -14.07 -22.88
CA LYS A 89 13.03 -14.95 -22.43
C LYS A 89 12.49 -16.37 -22.29
N ARG A 90 13.25 -17.29 -22.84
CA ARG A 90 12.91 -18.69 -22.98
C ARG A 90 13.71 -19.53 -21.99
N ASP A 91 13.07 -20.58 -21.47
CA ASP A 91 13.70 -21.56 -20.57
C ASP A 91 14.40 -20.94 -19.36
N ILE A 92 13.67 -20.15 -18.58
CA ILE A 92 14.21 -19.55 -17.37
C ILE A 92 14.30 -20.57 -16.23
N SER A 93 15.40 -20.52 -15.49
CA SER A 93 15.65 -21.37 -14.32
C SER A 93 16.45 -20.58 -13.28
N GLY A 94 16.12 -20.76 -12.00
CA GLY A 94 16.67 -19.93 -10.94
C GLY A 94 16.19 -18.49 -10.99
N GLU A 95 16.96 -17.58 -10.39
CA GLU A 95 16.69 -16.14 -10.41
C GLU A 95 17.09 -15.54 -11.76
N THR A 96 16.13 -14.91 -12.45
CA THR A 96 16.37 -14.17 -13.70
C THR A 96 15.79 -12.78 -13.56
N ARG A 97 16.63 -11.75 -13.78
CA ARG A 97 16.22 -10.34 -13.77
C ARG A 97 16.13 -9.84 -15.21
N LEU A 98 15.01 -9.22 -15.55
CA LEU A 98 14.70 -8.70 -16.87
C LEU A 98 14.35 -7.22 -16.72
N ALA A 99 14.92 -6.35 -17.56
CA ALA A 99 14.66 -4.92 -17.53
C ALA A 99 14.10 -4.46 -18.88
N VAL A 100 13.01 -3.69 -18.85
CA VAL A 100 12.40 -3.08 -20.04
C VAL A 100 11.89 -1.68 -19.71
N THR A 101 11.70 -0.85 -20.74
CA THR A 101 11.10 0.48 -20.58
C THR A 101 9.71 0.47 -21.21
N ALA A 102 8.69 0.90 -20.46
CA ALA A 102 7.33 1.05 -20.97
C ALA A 102 7.28 2.18 -22.00
N HIS A 103 6.71 1.95 -23.19
CA HIS A 103 6.66 2.96 -24.25
C HIS A 103 5.37 3.78 -24.26
N GLY A 104 4.27 3.22 -23.74
CA GLY A 104 2.96 3.86 -23.68
C GLY A 104 2.46 4.02 -22.25
N GLU A 105 1.39 4.81 -22.10
CA GLU A 105 0.59 4.83 -20.88
C GLU A 105 -0.32 3.60 -20.86
N GLY A 106 -0.23 2.78 -19.82
CA GLY A 106 -1.05 1.59 -19.73
C GLY A 106 -0.52 0.54 -18.76
N GLU A 107 -1.06 -0.66 -18.86
CA GLU A 107 -0.61 -1.80 -18.06
C GLU A 107 0.44 -2.61 -18.81
N VAL A 108 1.50 -2.99 -18.09
CA VAL A 108 2.51 -3.95 -18.54
C VAL A 108 2.21 -5.30 -17.93
N GLY A 109 2.15 -6.33 -18.78
CA GLY A 109 1.83 -7.69 -18.42
C GLY A 109 3.06 -8.59 -18.44
N VAL A 110 3.35 -9.27 -17.33
CA VAL A 110 4.36 -10.33 -17.27
C VAL A 110 3.67 -11.68 -17.41
N CYS A 111 3.83 -12.32 -18.56
CA CYS A 111 3.20 -13.59 -18.91
C CYS A 111 4.18 -14.75 -18.78
N MET A 112 3.78 -15.79 -18.04
CA MET A 112 4.53 -17.03 -17.90
C MET A 112 3.81 -18.21 -18.54
N LYS A 113 4.57 -19.07 -19.24
CA LYS A 113 4.06 -20.28 -19.89
C LYS A 113 4.90 -21.47 -19.44
N ASN A 114 4.28 -22.52 -18.88
CA ASN A 114 4.98 -23.76 -18.49
C ASN A 114 4.72 -24.86 -19.53
N THR A 115 5.69 -25.07 -20.42
CA THR A 115 5.67 -26.11 -21.45
C THR A 115 6.23 -27.43 -20.92
N LEU A 116 5.49 -28.53 -21.12
CA LEU A 116 5.95 -29.89 -20.80
C LEU A 116 6.75 -30.48 -21.95
N SER A 117 7.90 -31.12 -21.67
CA SER A 117 8.67 -31.87 -22.66
C SER A 117 7.85 -33.04 -23.23
N THR A 118 8.05 -33.32 -24.52
CA THR A 118 7.42 -34.43 -25.24
C THR A 118 7.79 -35.81 -24.70
N ASP A 119 8.92 -35.90 -24.00
CA ASP A 119 9.47 -37.16 -23.47
C ASP A 119 8.70 -37.68 -22.25
N ILE A 120 7.91 -36.81 -21.60
CA ILE A 120 7.17 -37.14 -20.38
C ILE A 120 5.70 -37.43 -20.72
N SER A 121 5.19 -38.56 -20.22
CA SER A 121 3.79 -38.93 -20.37
C SER A 121 2.87 -37.98 -19.59
N ALA A 122 1.77 -37.57 -20.21
CA ALA A 122 0.79 -36.65 -19.62
C ALA A 122 0.19 -37.15 -18.29
N LEU A 123 0.20 -38.47 -18.08
CA LEU A 123 -0.25 -39.12 -16.84
C LEU A 123 0.66 -38.79 -15.64
N HIS A 124 1.97 -38.67 -15.85
CA HIS A 124 2.93 -38.27 -14.82
C HIS A 124 2.94 -36.75 -14.60
N ALA A 125 2.60 -35.98 -15.63
CA ALA A 125 2.58 -34.52 -15.56
C ALA A 125 1.47 -33.93 -14.67
N LYS A 126 0.40 -34.69 -14.39
CA LYS A 126 -0.74 -34.21 -13.59
C LYS A 126 -0.36 -33.78 -12.16
N ASN A 127 0.68 -34.40 -11.59
CA ASN A 127 1.18 -34.09 -10.24
C ASN A 127 2.42 -33.19 -10.25
N MET A 128 2.89 -32.79 -11.43
CA MET A 128 4.03 -31.90 -11.57
C MET A 128 3.54 -30.45 -11.55
N THR A 129 4.22 -29.58 -10.81
CA THR A 129 4.01 -28.13 -10.87
C THR A 129 5.34 -27.43 -10.72
N ARG A 130 5.42 -26.20 -11.21
CA ARG A 130 6.62 -25.36 -11.07
C ARG A 130 6.29 -24.15 -10.22
N VAL A 131 6.99 -23.98 -9.11
CA VAL A 131 6.82 -22.81 -8.25
C VAL A 131 7.60 -21.64 -8.83
N ILE A 132 6.93 -20.51 -8.96
CA ILE A 132 7.48 -19.25 -9.47
C ILE A 132 7.29 -18.20 -8.38
N ASP A 133 8.39 -17.55 -8.02
CA ASP A 133 8.41 -16.31 -7.25
C ASP A 133 8.60 -15.16 -8.22
N LEU A 134 7.67 -14.21 -8.25
CA LEU A 134 7.68 -13.09 -9.15
C LEU A 134 7.66 -11.78 -8.37
N GLU A 135 8.60 -10.91 -8.71
CA GLU A 135 8.73 -9.54 -8.23
C GLU A 135 8.78 -8.60 -9.44
N VAL A 136 8.02 -7.51 -9.38
CA VAL A 136 7.86 -6.55 -10.48
C VAL A 136 7.99 -5.15 -9.88
N ASP A 137 9.10 -4.51 -10.21
CA ASP A 137 9.44 -3.16 -9.77
C ASP A 137 9.23 -2.19 -10.93
N ILE A 138 8.59 -1.05 -10.67
CA ILE A 138 8.22 -0.07 -11.71
C ILE A 138 8.65 1.33 -11.27
N GLY A 139 9.28 2.08 -12.17
CA GLY A 139 9.64 3.48 -11.94
C GLY A 139 10.78 3.63 -10.93
N ALA A 140 10.56 4.39 -9.87
CA ALA A 140 11.57 4.71 -8.87
C ALA A 140 12.07 3.46 -8.13
N ASP A 141 11.18 2.48 -7.88
CA ASP A 141 11.51 1.21 -7.23
C ASP A 141 12.44 0.33 -8.09
N ALA A 142 12.47 0.57 -9.41
CA ALA A 142 13.29 -0.19 -10.35
C ALA A 142 14.73 0.34 -10.51
N VAL A 143 15.09 1.47 -9.88
CA VAL A 143 16.44 2.06 -10.03
C VAL A 143 17.43 1.39 -9.08
N ASP A 144 18.27 0.48 -9.59
CA ASP A 144 19.37 -0.09 -8.81
C ASP A 144 20.57 0.88 -8.74
N TYR A 145 20.55 1.73 -7.72
CA TYR A 145 21.62 2.69 -7.42
C TYR A 145 23.01 2.04 -7.25
N ASN A 146 23.09 0.73 -6.98
CA ASN A 146 24.36 0.03 -6.78
C ASN A 146 25.06 -0.35 -8.10
N ALA A 147 24.30 -0.53 -9.18
CA ALA A 147 24.87 -0.84 -10.50
C ALA A 147 25.50 0.40 -11.16
N ILE A 148 24.89 1.58 -10.98
CA ILE A 148 25.40 2.88 -11.50
C ILE A 148 26.72 3.25 -10.83
N ALA A 149 26.90 2.93 -9.54
CA ALA A 149 28.13 3.21 -8.80
C ALA A 149 29.37 2.45 -9.33
N ASN A 150 29.18 1.34 -10.05
CA ASN A 150 30.26 0.46 -10.48
C ASN A 150 30.69 0.66 -11.95
N GLN A 151 29.95 1.44 -12.74
CA GLN A 151 30.14 1.49 -14.20
C GLN A 151 30.71 2.80 -14.75
N GLU A 152 30.80 3.88 -13.97
CA GLU A 152 31.39 5.15 -14.44
C GLU A 152 32.54 5.62 -13.54
N SER A 153 33.76 5.23 -13.90
CA SER A 153 34.98 5.84 -13.36
C SER A 153 35.28 7.17 -14.05
N LEU A 154 34.48 8.22 -13.88
CA LEU A 154 34.93 9.59 -14.09
C LEU A 154 34.31 10.56 -13.08
N SER A 155 35.20 11.27 -12.38
CA SER A 155 34.98 12.37 -11.42
C SER A 155 33.85 12.15 -10.42
N GLY A 156 34.08 11.29 -9.43
CA GLY A 156 33.12 10.94 -8.37
C GLY A 156 32.55 12.10 -7.55
N LEU A 157 32.91 13.35 -7.82
CA LEU A 157 32.26 14.54 -7.26
C LEU A 157 31.07 15.02 -8.11
N GLU A 158 31.13 14.95 -9.44
CA GLU A 158 30.04 15.40 -10.33
C GLU A 158 28.87 14.40 -10.31
N THR A 159 29.18 13.10 -10.23
CA THR A 159 28.18 12.03 -10.11
C THR A 159 27.43 12.11 -8.78
N GLU A 160 28.12 12.38 -7.67
CA GLU A 160 27.50 12.57 -6.36
C GLU A 160 26.64 13.85 -6.32
N MET A 161 27.03 14.93 -7.01
CA MET A 161 26.21 16.14 -7.11
C MET A 161 24.90 15.89 -7.89
N ARG A 162 24.94 15.16 -9.01
CA ARG A 162 23.70 14.81 -9.74
C ARG A 162 22.80 13.85 -8.97
N LYS A 163 23.41 12.95 -8.17
CA LYS A 163 22.67 12.06 -7.28
C LYS A 163 21.96 12.86 -6.18
N LEU A 164 22.66 13.79 -5.53
CA LEU A 164 22.05 14.69 -4.54
C LEU A 164 20.98 15.56 -5.17
N GLU A 165 21.17 16.05 -6.40
CA GLU A 165 20.15 16.83 -7.11
C GLU A 165 18.88 16.01 -7.36
N GLY A 166 19.02 14.75 -7.78
CA GLY A 166 17.90 13.83 -7.95
C GLY A 166 17.15 13.57 -6.64
N ILE A 167 17.88 13.27 -5.57
CA ILE A 167 17.30 13.03 -4.22
C ILE A 167 16.62 14.30 -3.69
N VAL A 168 17.24 15.47 -3.86
CA VAL A 168 16.66 16.74 -3.41
C VAL A 168 15.39 17.04 -4.18
N LYS A 169 15.37 16.78 -5.50
CA LYS A 169 14.17 16.98 -6.34
C LYS A 169 13.02 16.09 -5.86
N GLU A 170 13.29 14.83 -5.59
CA GLU A 170 12.31 13.89 -5.04
C GLU A 170 11.78 14.36 -3.67
N ILE A 171 12.67 14.75 -2.76
CA ILE A 171 12.27 15.31 -1.45
C ILE A 171 11.43 16.57 -1.62
N THR A 172 11.77 17.47 -2.56
CA THR A 172 10.97 18.68 -2.79
C THR A 172 9.59 18.36 -3.30
N ASP A 173 9.46 17.37 -4.17
CA ASP A 173 8.15 16.92 -4.68
C ASP A 173 7.31 16.29 -3.56
N GLU A 174 7.93 15.50 -2.67
CA GLU A 174 7.26 14.96 -1.48
C GLU A 174 6.85 16.05 -0.47
N LEU A 175 7.72 17.02 -0.21
CA LEU A 175 7.44 18.15 0.67
C LEU A 175 6.30 19.02 0.12
N GLU A 176 6.23 19.21 -1.19
CA GLU A 176 5.13 19.93 -1.83
C GLU A 176 3.80 19.17 -1.69
N TYR A 177 3.82 17.84 -1.82
CA TYR A 177 2.65 17.00 -1.52
C TYR A 177 2.23 17.11 -0.04
N LEU A 178 3.19 17.00 0.90
CA LEU A 178 2.93 17.11 2.34
C LEU A 178 2.38 18.48 2.72
N LYS A 179 2.92 19.56 2.14
CA LYS A 179 2.43 20.93 2.32
C LYS A 179 0.99 21.07 1.84
N LYS A 180 0.66 20.56 0.65
CA LYS A 180 -0.70 20.61 0.11
C LYS A 180 -1.69 19.82 0.97
N ARG A 181 -1.23 18.73 1.58
CA ARG A 181 -2.01 17.95 2.55
C ARG A 181 -2.19 18.70 3.88
N GLU A 182 -1.14 19.35 4.37
CA GLU A 182 -1.19 20.20 5.57
C GLU A 182 -2.18 21.35 5.39
N GLU A 183 -2.12 22.06 4.27
CA GLU A 183 -3.06 23.15 3.96
C GLU A 183 -4.52 22.66 4.01
N ARG A 184 -4.80 21.48 3.43
CA ARG A 184 -6.12 20.83 3.49
C ARG A 184 -6.51 20.43 4.92
N PHE A 185 -5.57 19.87 5.68
CA PHE A 185 -5.82 19.42 7.04
C PHE A 185 -6.07 20.61 7.97
N SER A 186 -5.27 21.67 7.83
CA SER A 186 -5.42 22.93 8.56
C SER A 186 -6.78 23.58 8.28
N GLY A 187 -7.21 23.65 7.02
CA GLY A 187 -8.54 24.16 6.66
C GLY A 187 -9.71 23.31 7.19
N THR A 188 -9.54 21.99 7.25
CA THR A 188 -10.53 21.08 7.84
C THR A 188 -10.61 21.24 9.36
N ASN A 189 -9.46 21.44 10.01
CA ASN A 189 -9.37 21.70 11.45
C ASN A 189 -10.04 23.02 11.82
N GLU A 190 -9.75 24.10 11.08
CA GLU A 190 -10.35 25.42 11.29
C GLU A 190 -11.88 25.37 11.15
N SER A 191 -12.38 24.78 10.06
CA SER A 191 -13.84 24.69 9.82
C SER A 191 -14.57 23.77 10.79
N THR A 192 -13.95 22.67 11.23
CA THR A 192 -14.51 21.79 12.28
C THR A 192 -14.56 22.52 13.62
N ASN A 193 -13.47 23.18 14.00
CA ASN A 193 -13.40 23.94 15.25
C ASN A 193 -14.45 25.05 15.28
N GLN A 194 -14.64 25.79 14.18
CA GLN A 194 -15.65 26.85 14.09
C GLN A 194 -17.09 26.30 14.26
N ARG A 195 -17.40 25.16 13.64
CA ARG A 195 -18.72 24.51 13.76
C ARG A 195 -18.98 24.06 15.20
N VAL A 196 -18.00 23.42 15.83
CA VAL A 196 -18.08 22.95 17.22
C VAL A 196 -18.26 24.14 18.17
N GLN A 197 -17.50 25.21 17.98
CA GLN A 197 -17.62 26.43 18.76
C GLN A 197 -19.01 27.07 18.61
N SER A 198 -19.57 27.08 17.40
CA SER A 198 -20.93 27.56 17.15
C SER A 198 -21.98 26.74 17.90
N PHE A 199 -21.86 25.40 17.91
CA PHE A 199 -22.76 24.55 18.68
C PHE A 199 -22.61 24.77 20.19
N ALA A 200 -21.39 24.93 20.70
CA ALA A 200 -21.14 25.19 22.11
C ALA A 200 -21.81 26.49 22.58
N TRP A 201 -21.69 27.57 21.81
CA TRP A 201 -22.37 28.83 22.10
C TRP A 201 -23.90 28.68 22.11
N PHE A 202 -24.45 27.98 21.13
CA PHE A 202 -25.89 27.69 21.08
C PHE A 202 -26.37 26.92 22.32
N SER A 203 -25.63 25.89 22.74
CA SER A 203 -25.95 25.09 23.92
C SER A 203 -25.90 25.91 25.22
N ILE A 204 -24.90 26.77 25.40
CA ILE A 204 -24.78 27.66 26.57
C ILE A 204 -25.97 28.61 26.64
N ILE A 205 -26.33 29.25 25.52
CA ILE A 205 -27.47 30.18 25.44
C ILE A 205 -28.77 29.45 25.75
N SER A 206 -28.98 28.27 25.17
CA SER A 206 -30.17 27.44 25.41
C SER A 206 -30.32 27.07 26.90
N LEU A 207 -29.24 26.62 27.55
CA LEU A 207 -29.23 26.31 28.98
C LEU A 207 -29.52 27.53 29.85
N ALA A 208 -28.96 28.70 29.51
CA ALA A 208 -29.23 29.95 30.22
C ALA A 208 -30.70 30.36 30.10
N CYS A 209 -31.28 30.30 28.89
CA CYS A 209 -32.70 30.58 28.67
C CYS A 209 -33.61 29.64 29.46
N LEU A 210 -33.31 28.33 29.46
CA LEU A 210 -34.06 27.35 30.25
C LEU A 210 -33.92 27.61 31.76
N GLY A 211 -32.73 27.97 32.24
CA GLY A 211 -32.51 28.32 33.65
C GLY A 211 -33.32 29.55 34.08
N VAL A 212 -33.32 30.62 33.27
CA VAL A 212 -34.13 31.82 33.52
C VAL A 212 -35.62 31.46 33.52
N TRP A 213 -36.07 30.69 32.54
CA TRP A 213 -37.45 30.20 32.48
C TRP A 213 -37.84 29.40 33.73
N GLN A 214 -36.97 28.48 34.19
CA GLN A 214 -37.19 27.69 35.40
C GLN A 214 -37.37 28.58 36.65
N VAL A 215 -36.55 29.63 36.80
CA VAL A 215 -36.66 30.59 37.91
C VAL A 215 -37.98 31.37 37.83
N PHE A 216 -38.37 31.85 36.65
CA PHE A 216 -39.65 32.54 36.47
C PHE A 216 -40.84 31.63 36.77
N HIS A 217 -40.80 30.38 36.30
CA HIS A 217 -41.85 29.41 36.54
C HIS A 217 -42.01 29.10 38.04
N LEU A 218 -40.89 28.85 38.75
CA LEU A 218 -40.90 28.65 40.21
C LEU A 218 -41.43 29.87 40.94
N ARG A 219 -41.01 31.08 40.56
CA ARG A 219 -41.51 32.32 41.18
C ARG A 219 -43.01 32.52 40.95
N ALA A 220 -43.50 32.26 39.74
CA ALA A 220 -44.93 32.33 39.42
C ALA A 220 -45.75 31.25 40.13
N PHE A 221 -45.16 30.07 40.37
CA PHE A 221 -45.77 29.00 41.15
C PHE A 221 -45.92 29.40 42.63
N PHE A 222 -44.87 29.93 43.27
CA PHE A 222 -44.93 30.37 44.67
C PHE A 222 -45.85 31.56 44.90
N LYS A 223 -45.89 32.52 43.95
CA LYS A 223 -46.80 33.67 44.02
C LYS A 223 -48.28 33.26 43.93
N ARG A 224 -48.62 32.26 43.10
CA ARG A 224 -49.99 31.72 43.02
C ARG A 224 -50.42 30.93 44.26
N LYS A 225 -49.46 30.37 45.01
CA LYS A 225 -49.70 29.60 46.24
C LYS A 225 -49.59 30.43 47.52
N TYR A 226 -49.39 31.75 47.43
CA TYR A 226 -49.26 32.67 48.59
C TYR A 226 -48.14 32.27 49.58
N LEU A 227 -47.01 31.75 49.09
CA LEU A 227 -45.90 31.29 49.96
C LEU A 227 -44.81 32.35 50.20
N ILE A 228 -44.70 33.37 49.33
CA ILE A 228 -43.77 34.52 49.43
C ILE A 228 -44.52 35.73 48.83
N ASP A 229 -44.55 36.86 49.54
CA ASP A 229 -45.06 38.17 49.05
C ASP A 229 -44.04 38.87 48.12
#